data_AF-A0A3B8LBX1-F1
#
_entry.id   AF-A0A3B8LBX1-F1
#
_cell.length_a   1.000
_cell.length_b   1.000
_cell.length_c   1.000
_cell.angle_alpha   90.00
_cell.angle_beta   90.00
_cell.angle_gamma   90.00
#
_symmetry.space_group_name_H-M   'P 1'
#
loop_
_entity.id
_entity.type
_entity.pdbx_description
1 polymer ?
#
loop_
_entity_poly.entity_id
_entity_poly.type
_entity_poly.pdbx_seq_one_letter_code
_entity_poly.pdbx_strand_id
1 'polypeptide(L)' 'APLVAFSSNIHTCRRLSLMWGVTPIYFEEADLYQLDKLARHLTKRLEFANEGQSILLVKGFNPDPSQNKPSITVLEL' A
#
# COMPACT_ATOMS: atom_id res chain seq x y z
N ALA A 1 7.81 12.01 -2.68
CA ALA A 1 6.48 11.44 -2.98
C ALA A 1 5.84 10.99 -1.68
N PRO A 2 4.51 11.11 -1.52
CA PRO A 2 3.81 10.61 -0.34
C PRO A 2 3.89 9.08 -0.24
N LEU A 3 3.99 8.54 0.98
CA LEU A 3 4.04 7.10 1.21
C LEU A 3 2.75 6.63 1.88
N VAL A 4 2.06 5.70 1.23
CA VAL A 4 0.87 5.04 1.77
C VAL A 4 1.23 3.60 2.11
N ALA A 5 0.95 3.18 3.33
CA ALA A 5 1.14 1.81 3.77
C ALA A 5 -0.21 1.20 4.16
N PHE A 6 -0.55 0.04 3.60
CA PHE A 6 -1.81 -0.65 3.91
C PHE A 6 -1.55 -1.96 4.66
N SER A 7 -2.38 -2.26 5.67
CA SER A 7 -2.29 -3.50 6.43
C SER A 7 -3.65 -3.89 6.99
N SER A 8 -3.91 -5.20 7.05
CA SER A 8 -5.06 -5.78 7.76
C SER A 8 -4.83 -5.96 9.26
N ASN A 9 -3.65 -5.60 9.76
CA ASN A 9 -3.33 -5.64 11.18
C ASN A 9 -3.31 -4.22 11.75
N ILE A 10 -4.30 -3.91 12.60
CA ILE A 10 -4.43 -2.58 13.23
C ILE A 10 -3.21 -2.20 14.08
N HIS A 11 -2.53 -3.17 14.69
CA HIS A 11 -1.32 -2.92 15.46
C HIS A 11 -0.16 -2.50 14.55
N THR A 12 -0.06 -3.07 13.35
CA THR A 12 0.89 -2.64 12.32
C THR A 12 0.61 -1.20 11.90
N CYS A 13 -0.64 -0.85 11.58
CA CYS A 13 -1.02 0.53 11.22
C CYS A 13 -0.64 1.53 12.33
N ARG A 14 -0.93 1.21 13.59
CA ARG A 14 -0.58 2.06 14.74
C ARG A 14 0.93 2.28 14.89
N ARG A 15 1.74 1.25 14.64
CA ARG A 15 3.22 1.38 14.64
C ARG A 15 3.71 2.24 13.48
N LEU A 16 3.12 2.07 12.29
CA LEU A 16 3.46 2.86 11.11
C LEU A 16 3.09 4.34 11.27
N SER A 17 2.06 4.68 12.06
CA SER A 17 1.71 6.08 12.39
C SER A 17 2.83 6.84 13.11
N LEU A 18 3.80 6.12 13.70
CA LEU A 18 4.97 6.74 14.34
C LEU A 18 6.12 7.02 13.36
N MET A 19 6.02 6.55 12.11
CA MET A 19 7.04 6.72 11.09
C MET A 19 6.79 8.01 10.31
N TRP A 20 7.83 8.85 10.20
CA TRP A 20 7.74 10.11 9.49
C TRP A 20 7.41 9.90 8.00
N GLY A 21 6.43 10.66 7.49
CA GLY A 21 6.04 10.63 6.08
C GLY A 21 5.20 9.42 5.65
N VAL A 22 4.79 8.56 6.59
CA VAL A 22 3.95 7.38 6.30
C VAL A 22 2.49 7.67 6.62
N THR A 23 1.60 7.41 5.66
CA THR A 23 0.15 7.41 5.85
C THR A 23 -0.35 5.97 5.95
N PRO A 24 -0.55 5.41 7.17
CA PRO A 24 -1.06 4.06 7.33
C PRO A 24 -2.57 4.01 7.09
N ILE A 25 -3.03 3.02 6.33
CA ILE A 25 -4.44 2.75 6.09
C ILE A 25 -4.75 1.31 6.52
N TYR A 26 -5.77 1.16 7.37
CA TYR A 26 -6.29 -0.14 7.78
C TYR A 26 -7.33 -0.64 6.78
N PHE A 27 -7.31 -1.94 6.48
CA PHE A 27 -8.30 -2.63 5.65
C PHE A 27 -8.67 -3.97 6.25
N GLU A 28 -9.85 -4.49 5.94
CA GLU A 28 -10.14 -5.90 6.24
C GLU A 28 -9.48 -6.78 5.18
N GLU A 29 -9.10 -8.02 5.54
CA GLU A 29 -8.33 -8.90 4.65
C GLU A 29 -9.08 -9.23 3.34
N ALA A 30 -10.41 -9.23 3.39
CA ALA A 30 -11.29 -9.40 2.24
C ALA A 30 -11.12 -8.31 1.16
N ASP A 31 -10.55 -7.15 1.49
CA ASP A 31 -10.34 -6.04 0.56
C ASP A 31 -9.00 -6.15 -0.21
N LEU A 32 -8.12 -7.10 0.16
CA LEU A 32 -6.75 -7.16 -0.35
C LEU A 32 -6.57 -7.93 -1.67
N TYR A 33 -7.64 -8.49 -2.25
CA TYR A 33 -7.54 -9.32 -3.46
C TYR A 33 -7.19 -8.53 -4.74
N GLN A 34 -7.26 -7.20 -4.74
CA GLN A 34 -6.98 -6.36 -5.91
C GLN A 34 -6.09 -5.15 -5.55
N LEU A 35 -4.90 -5.44 -5.02
CA LEU A 35 -3.94 -4.42 -4.54
C LEU A 35 -3.65 -3.30 -5.56
N ASP A 36 -3.63 -3.60 -6.85
CA ASP A 36 -3.36 -2.59 -7.89
C ASP A 36 -4.53 -1.60 -8.02
N LYS A 37 -5.78 -2.08 -7.94
CA LYS A 37 -6.96 -1.21 -7.92
C LYS A 37 -7.06 -0.43 -6.62
N LEU A 38 -6.71 -1.08 -5.51
CA LEU A 38 -6.67 -0.44 -4.20
C LEU A 38 -5.65 0.71 -4.16
N ALA A 39 -4.46 0.51 -4.71
CA ALA A 39 -3.43 1.53 -4.80
C ALA A 39 -3.91 2.77 -5.59
N ARG A 40 -4.55 2.56 -6.75
CA ARG A 40 -5.16 3.64 -7.55
C ARG A 40 -6.27 4.36 -6.80
N HIS A 41 -7.19 3.59 -6.22
CA HIS A 41 -8.30 4.16 -5.45
C HIS A 41 -7.81 5.02 -4.29
N LEU A 42 -6.83 4.53 -3.52
CA LEU A 42 -6.30 5.24 -2.36
C LEU A 42 -5.54 6.50 -2.75
N THR A 43 -4.65 6.41 -3.72
CA THR A 43 -3.85 7.57 -4.16
C THR A 43 -4.73 8.67 -4.74
N LYS A 44 -5.81 8.32 -5.46
CA LYS A 44 -6.83 9.27 -5.92
C LYS A 44 -7.63 9.86 -4.76
N ARG A 45 -8.12 9.03 -3.83
CA ARG A 45 -8.93 9.47 -2.68
C ARG A 45 -8.15 10.37 -1.71
N LEU A 46 -6.84 10.15 -1.59
CA LEU A 46 -5.95 10.94 -0.73
C LEU A 46 -5.33 12.14 -1.47
N GLU A 47 -5.65 12.34 -2.76
CA GLU A 47 -5.09 13.40 -3.60
C GLU A 47 -3.55 13.35 -3.68
N PHE A 48 -2.99 12.14 -3.61
CA PHE A 48 -1.55 11.88 -3.62
C PHE A 48 -0.98 11.67 -5.04
N ALA A 49 -1.85 11.43 -6.01
CA ALA A 49 -1.52 11.38 -7.42
C ALA A 49 -2.72 11.84 -8.27
N ASN A 50 -2.44 12.34 -9.47
CA ASN A 50 -3.38 12.70 -10.52
C ASN A 50 -3.29 11.72 -11.70
N GLU A 51 -4.31 11.73 -12.57
CA GLU A 51 -4.32 10.93 -13.81
C GLU A 51 -3.04 11.14 -14.62
N GLY A 52 -2.45 10.04 -15.11
CA GLY A 52 -1.19 10.05 -15.86
C GLY A 52 0.08 10.12 -15.00
N GLN A 53 -0.04 10.21 -13.68
CA GLN A 53 1.12 10.11 -12.77
C GLN A 53 1.40 8.66 -12.36
N SER A 54 2.68 8.34 -12.15
CA SER A 54 3.08 6.99 -11.75
C SER A 54 2.94 6.75 -10.24
N ILE A 55 2.53 5.54 -9.88
CA ILE A 55 2.47 4.99 -8.53
C ILE A 55 3.45 3.82 -8.45
N LEU A 56 4.30 3.80 -7.42
CA LEU A 56 5.13 2.64 -7.09
C LEU A 56 4.41 1.78 -6.07
N LEU A 57 3.98 0.58 -6.48
CA LEU A 57 3.39 -0.43 -5.61
C LEU A 57 4.46 -1.43 -5.19
N VAL A 58 4.66 -1.56 -3.87
CA VAL A 58 5.57 -2.56 -3.28
C VAL A 58 4.74 -3.57 -2.50
N LYS A 59 4.85 -4.86 -2.83
CA LYS A 59 4.03 -5.93 -2.24
C LYS A 59 4.75 -7.29 -2.26
N GLY A 60 4.12 -8.30 -1.66
CA GLY A 60 4.57 -9.70 -1.73
C GLY A 60 5.50 -10.14 -0.59
N PHE A 61 5.58 -9.36 0.48
CA PHE A 61 6.31 -9.76 1.69
C PHE A 61 5.54 -10.84 2.46
N ASN A 62 6.25 -11.87 2.93
CA ASN A 62 5.67 -12.94 3.73
C ASN A 62 6.63 -13.35 4.86
N PRO A 63 6.14 -13.66 6.09
CA PRO A 63 6.97 -14.21 7.16
C PRO A 63 7.61 -15.56 6.84
N ASP A 64 6.96 -16.41 6.04
CA ASP A 64 7.53 -17.65 5.51
C ASP A 64 8.52 -17.31 4.37
N PRO A 65 9.83 -17.57 4.54
CA PRO A 65 10.83 -17.25 3.53
C PRO A 65 10.57 -17.91 2.17
N SER A 66 9.93 -19.09 2.14
CA SER A 66 9.64 -19.81 0.89
C SER A 66 8.54 -19.13 0.06
N GLN A 67 7.67 -18.35 0.71
CA GLN A 67 6.58 -17.58 0.09
C GLN A 67 6.90 -16.09 -0.05
N ASN A 68 8.04 -15.64 0.49
CA ASN A 68 8.45 -14.25 0.45
C ASN A 68 8.92 -13.86 -0.96
N LYS A 69 8.05 -13.19 -1.71
CA LYS A 69 8.26 -12.80 -3.12
C LYS A 69 8.03 -11.30 -3.28
N PRO A 70 8.90 -10.45 -2.70
CA PRO A 70 8.75 -9.01 -2.81
C PRO A 70 8.84 -8.59 -4.27
N SER A 71 7.98 -7.65 -4.65
CA SER A 71 7.91 -7.11 -6.00
C SER A 71 7.66 -5.62 -5.95
N ILE A 72 8.16 -4.93 -6.98
CA ILE A 72 7.89 -3.52 -7.24
C ILE A 72 7.17 -3.46 -8.59
N THR A 73 6.03 -2.78 -8.63
CA THR A 73 5.25 -2.59 -9.85
C THR A 73 5.02 -1.10 -10.06
N VAL A 74 5.30 -0.61 -11.26
CA VAL A 74 4.94 0.74 -11.68
C VAL A 74 3.53 0.71 -12.24
N LEU A 75 2.63 1.48 -11.65
CA LEU A 75 1.28 1.70 -12.15
C LEU A 75 1.20 3.16 -12.61
N GLU A 76 0.36 3.46 -13.59
CA GLU A 76 -0.05 4.84 -13.93
C GLU A 76 -1.42 5.05 -13.32
N LEU A 77 -1.69 6.12 -12.56
CA LEU A 77 -3.05 6.38 -12.02
C LEU A 77 -4.04 6.60 -13.17
#